data_AF-A0A7V0VE62-F1
#
_entry.id   AF-A0A7V0VE62-F1
#
_cell.length_a   1.000
_cell.length_b   1.000
_cell.length_c   1.000
_cell.angle_alpha   90.00
_cell.angle_beta   90.00
_cell.angle_gamma   90.00
#
_symmetry.space_group_name_H-M   'P 1'
#
loop_
_entity.id
_entity.type
_entity.pdbx_description
1 polymer ?
#
loop_
_entity_poly.entity_id
_entity_poly.type
_entity_poly.pdbx_seq_one_letter_code
_entity_poly.pdbx_strand_id
1 'polypeptide(L)'
;MNQINSTFSQSEITPVSVGDWVVTFLITAIPVVNIIMLLVWAFGSSTHPSKKTWAQAYLIMIAIIFLLFLMFSSFFIGCLASLANN
;
A
#
# COMPACT_ATOMS: atom_id res chain seq x y z
N MET A 1 21.27 29.62 30.30
CA MET A 1 21.26 28.82 29.07
C MET A 1 20.64 27.47 29.40
N ASN A 2 19.32 27.25 29.18
CA ASN A 2 18.63 25.96 29.41
C ASN A 2 17.24 25.94 28.75
N GLN A 3 17.13 26.36 27.48
CA GLN A 3 15.87 26.33 26.72
C GLN A 3 16.09 25.83 25.27
N ILE A 4 17.02 24.88 25.06
CA ILE A 4 17.26 24.26 23.74
C ILE A 4 16.79 22.80 23.66
N ASN A 5 16.12 22.28 24.71
CA ASN A 5 15.69 20.88 24.76
C ASN A 5 14.19 20.66 24.47
N SER A 6 13.47 21.66 23.95
CA SER A 6 12.00 21.64 23.88
C SER A 6 11.37 21.69 22.48
N THR A 7 12.10 21.44 21.38
CA THR A 7 11.53 21.51 20.02
C THR A 7 11.67 20.25 19.15
N PHE A 8 11.93 19.09 19.74
CA PHE A 8 11.49 17.85 19.12
C PHE A 8 10.17 17.48 19.77
N SER A 9 9.09 18.12 19.33
CA SER A 9 7.75 17.55 19.49
C SER A 9 7.77 16.24 18.71
N GLN A 10 8.27 15.19 19.33
CA GLN A 10 7.99 13.81 18.97
C GLN A 10 6.47 13.76 19.03
N SER A 11 5.82 13.97 17.89
CA SER A 11 4.40 13.63 17.76
C SER A 11 4.32 12.23 18.33
N GLU A 12 3.70 12.03 19.49
CA GLU A 12 3.59 10.71 20.13
C GLU A 12 2.63 9.87 19.28
N ILE A 13 3.13 9.47 18.12
CA ILE A 13 2.62 8.40 17.30
C ILE A 13 2.93 7.12 18.03
N THR A 14 2.04 6.77 18.95
CA THR A 14 2.02 5.48 19.62
C THR A 14 2.24 4.38 18.58
N PRO A 15 3.28 3.56 18.69
CA PRO A 15 3.58 2.56 17.67
C PRO A 15 2.38 1.63 17.49
N VAL A 16 2.04 1.33 16.24
CA VAL A 16 0.96 0.39 15.92
C VAL A 16 1.30 -0.96 16.56
N SER A 17 0.39 -1.48 17.37
CA SER A 17 0.62 -2.74 18.07
C SER A 17 0.73 -3.91 17.09
N VAL A 18 1.42 -4.98 17.47
CA VAL A 18 1.48 -6.21 16.66
C VAL A 18 0.08 -6.78 16.43
N GLY A 19 -0.81 -6.69 17.42
CA GLY A 19 -2.21 -7.13 17.28
C GLY A 19 -2.97 -6.38 16.19
N ASP A 20 -2.77 -5.07 16.07
CA ASP A 20 -3.40 -4.27 15.01
C ASP A 20 -2.89 -4.63 13.62
N TRP A 21 -1.61 -5.01 13.50
CA TRP A 21 -1.05 -5.52 12.24
C TRP A 21 -1.62 -6.89 11.90
N VAL A 22 -1.79 -7.79 12.87
CA VAL A 22 -2.40 -9.11 12.64
C VAL A 22 -3.83 -8.96 12.13
N VAL A 23 -4.65 -8.07 12.73
CA VAL A 23 -6.01 -7.79 12.24
C VAL A 23 -5.97 -7.18 10.83
N THR A 24 -5.02 -6.28 10.57
CA THR A 24 -4.82 -5.70 9.23
C THR A 24 -4.55 -6.79 8.21
N PHE A 25 -3.64 -7.72 8.50
CA PHE A 25 -3.33 -8.83 7.60
C PHE A 25 -4.52 -9.77 7.38
N LEU A 26 -5.29 -10.07 8.43
CA LEU A 26 -6.49 -10.89 8.34
C LEU A 26 -7.55 -10.27 7.41
N ILE A 27 -7.74 -8.95 7.49
CA ILE A 27 -8.64 -8.20 6.61
C ILE A 27 -8.11 -8.24 5.16
N THR A 28 -6.81 -8.02 4.97
CA THR A 28 -6.19 -8.00 3.63
C THR A 28 -6.18 -9.37 2.95
N ALA A 29 -6.32 -10.46 3.71
CA ALA A 29 -6.45 -11.81 3.16
C ALA A 29 -7.74 -11.99 2.35
N ILE A 30 -8.77 -11.18 2.59
CA ILE A 30 -10.01 -11.18 1.81
C ILE A 30 -9.84 -10.22 0.61
N PRO A 31 -9.81 -10.71 -0.64
CA PRO A 31 -9.36 -9.91 -1.79
C PRO A 31 -10.18 -8.64 -2.04
N VAL A 32 -11.51 -8.74 -1.96
CA VAL A 32 -12.42 -7.61 -2.21
C VAL A 32 -12.35 -6.59 -1.07
N VAL A 33 -12.30 -7.06 0.17
CA VAL A 33 -12.24 -6.19 1.35
C VAL A 33 -10.89 -5.47 1.42
N ASN A 34 -9.80 -6.13 1.00
CA ASN A 34 -8.47 -5.55 0.96
C ASN A 34 -8.45 -4.21 0.20
N ILE A 35 -8.96 -4.18 -1.04
CA ILE A 35 -8.97 -2.96 -1.86
C ILE A 35 -9.81 -1.86 -1.20
N ILE A 36 -11.00 -2.18 -0.70
CA ILE A 36 -11.88 -1.19 -0.05
C ILE A 36 -11.22 -0.63 1.21
N MET A 37 -10.66 -1.50 2.06
CA MET A 37 -10.02 -1.09 3.31
C MET A 37 -8.73 -0.30 3.08
N LEU A 38 -7.97 -0.60 2.03
CA LEU A 38 -6.83 0.22 1.62
C LEU A 38 -7.24 1.64 1.26
N LEU A 39 -8.35 1.83 0.53
CA LEU A 39 -8.88 3.17 0.23
C LEU A 39 -9.34 3.89 1.50
N VAL A 40 -10.05 3.19 2.39
CA VAL A 40 -10.50 3.73 3.68
C VAL A 40 -9.31 4.15 4.55
N TRP A 41 -8.25 3.35 4.61
CA TRP A 41 -7.04 3.69 5.38
C TRP A 41 -6.19 4.78 4.72
N ALA A 42 -6.10 4.78 3.38
CA ALA A 42 -5.31 5.75 2.63
C ALA A 42 -5.92 7.16 2.62
N PHE A 43 -7.25 7.26 2.61
CA PHE A 43 -7.98 8.54 2.54
C PHE A 43 -8.69 8.91 3.85
N GLY A 44 -8.80 7.99 4.80
CA GLY A 44 -9.41 8.24 6.11
C GLY A 44 -8.59 9.21 6.97
N SER A 45 -9.30 10.02 7.76
CA SER A 45 -8.72 10.94 8.75
C SER A 45 -8.51 10.30 10.12
N SER A 46 -9.19 9.20 10.42
CA SER A 46 -9.15 8.48 11.71
C SER A 46 -8.14 7.32 11.76
N THR A 47 -7.35 7.11 10.71
CA THR A 47 -6.41 5.98 10.63
C THR A 47 -5.02 6.37 11.15
N HIS A 48 -4.38 5.46 11.89
CA HIS A 48 -3.02 5.67 12.39
C HIS A 48 -2.06 6.03 11.25
N PRO A 49 -1.20 7.05 11.40
CA PRO A 49 -0.36 7.57 10.31
C PRO A 49 0.50 6.49 9.64
N SER A 50 1.10 5.58 10.41
CA SER A 50 1.89 4.47 9.84
C SER A 50 1.06 3.49 8.98
N LYS A 51 -0.22 3.28 9.30
CA LYS A 51 -1.11 2.41 8.52
C LYS A 51 -1.60 3.13 7.27
N LYS A 52 -1.85 4.44 7.38
CA LYS A 52 -2.22 5.29 6.25
C LYS A 52 -1.12 5.35 5.19
N THR A 53 0.13 5.60 5.59
CA THR A 53 1.27 5.63 4.65
C THR A 53 1.52 4.27 4.01
N TRP A 54 1.39 3.18 4.78
CA TRP A 54 1.45 1.83 4.25
C TRP A 54 0.36 1.57 3.20
N ALA A 55 -0.90 1.94 3.47
CA ALA A 55 -2.00 1.76 2.54
C ALA A 55 -1.81 2.56 1.24
N GLN A 56 -1.33 3.81 1.35
CA GLN A 56 -0.98 4.63 0.19
C GLN A 56 0.14 4.02 -0.65
N ALA A 57 1.22 3.53 0.00
CA ALA A 57 2.32 2.86 -0.69
C ALA A 57 1.86 1.59 -1.40
N TYR A 58 0.97 0.81 -0.79
CA TYR A 58 0.44 -0.41 -1.38
C TYR A 58 -0.44 -0.12 -2.62
N LEU A 59 -1.28 0.93 -2.58
CA LEU A 59 -2.04 1.37 -3.74
C LEU A 59 -1.13 1.80 -4.91
N ILE A 60 -0.06 2.54 -4.61
CA ILE A 60 0.94 2.93 -5.61
C ILE A 60 1.62 1.68 -6.19
N MET A 61 1.97 0.71 -5.34
CA MET A 61 2.58 -0.55 -5.79
C MET A 61 1.66 -1.33 -6.74
N ILE A 62 0.36 -1.44 -6.42
CA ILE A 62 -0.62 -2.06 -7.31
C ILE A 62 -0.65 -1.34 -8.66
N ALA A 63 -0.68 -0.01 -8.67
CA ALA A 63 -0.71 0.78 -9.90
C ALA A 63 0.54 0.54 -10.76
N ILE A 64 1.73 0.48 -10.14
CA ILE A 64 2.99 0.19 -10.84
C ILE A 64 2.97 -1.21 -11.44
N ILE A 65 2.58 -2.22 -10.65
CA ILE A 65 2.51 -3.61 -11.12
C ILE A 65 1.52 -3.75 -12.29
N PHE A 66 0.36 -3.10 -12.19
CA PHE A 66 -0.64 -3.10 -13.25
C PHE A 66 -0.10 -2.47 -14.55
N LEU A 67 0.61 -1.35 -14.44
CA LEU A 67 1.24 -0.69 -15.58
C LEU A 67 2.30 -1.58 -16.23
N LEU A 68 3.19 -2.19 -15.42
CA LEU A 68 4.19 -3.13 -15.91
C LEU A 68 3.53 -4.35 -16.58
N PHE A 69 2.47 -4.90 -15.97
CA PHE A 69 1.74 -6.02 -16.53
C PHE A 69 1.18 -5.71 -17.92
N LEU A 70 0.59 -4.52 -18.13
CA LEU A 70 0.12 -4.09 -19.46
C LEU A 70 1.24 -4.00 -20.49
N MET A 71 2.40 -3.45 -20.10
CA MET A 71 3.55 -3.35 -21.01
C MET A 71 4.09 -4.73 -21.40
N PHE A 72 4.29 -5.61 -20.42
CA PHE A 72 4.81 -6.96 -20.68
C PHE A 72 3.78 -7.86 -21.37
N SER A 73 2.50 -7.78 -21.00
CA SER A 73 1.44 -8.58 -21.62
C SER A 73 1.36 -8.35 -23.13
N SER A 74 1.49 -7.10 -23.58
CA SER A 74 1.50 -6.76 -25.00
C SER A 74 2.67 -7.41 -25.75
N PHE A 75 3.85 -7.44 -25.13
CA PHE A 75 5.03 -8.12 -25.69
C PHE A 75 4.83 -9.64 -25.78
N PHE A 76 4.34 -10.27 -24.70
CA PHE A 76 4.09 -11.70 -24.66
C PHE A 76 3.01 -12.14 -25.66
N ILE A 77 1.91 -11.39 -25.77
CA ILE A 77 0.82 -11.67 -26.74
C ILE A 77 1.34 -11.53 -28.17
N GLY A 78 2.13 -10.50 -28.46
CA GLY A 78 2.74 -10.30 -29.78
C GLY A 78 3.68 -11.46 -30.18
N CYS A 79 4.53 -11.93 -29.25
CA CYS A 79 5.36 -13.11 -29.47
C CYS A 79 4.52 -14.38 -29.69
N LEU A 80 3.48 -14.60 -28.88
CA LEU A 80 2.61 -15.78 -29.01
C LEU A 80 1.86 -15.78 -30.36
N ALA A 81 1.35 -14.62 -30.79
CA ALA A 81 0.64 -14.47 -32.05
C ALA A 81 1.55 -14.71 -33.27
N SER A 82 2.81 -14.27 -33.19
CA SER A 82 3.82 -14.57 -34.22
C SER A 82 4.11 -16.07 -34.33
N LEU A 83 4.14 -16.77 -33.19
CA LEU A 83 4.36 -18.21 -33.14
C LEU A 83 3.14 -19.02 -33.61
N ALA A 84 1.93 -18.51 -33.41
CA ALA A 84 0.69 -19.16 -33.82
C ALA A 84 0.35 -18.96 -35.31
N ASN A 85 1.04 -18.03 -36.00
CA ASN A 85 0.78 -17.67 -37.39
C ASN A 85 1.85 -18.22 -38.36
N ASN A 86 2.60 -19.23 -37.91
CA ASN A 86 3.65 -19.96 -38.64
C ASN A 86 3.28 -21.45 -38.63
#